data_AF-A0ABC9PAD6-F1
#
_entry.id   AF-A0ABC9PAD6-F1
#
_cell.length_a   1.000
_cell.length_b   1.000
_cell.length_c   1.000
_cell.angle_alpha   90.00
_cell.angle_beta   90.00
_cell.angle_gamma   90.00
#
_symmetry.space_group_name_H-M   'P 1'
#
loop_
_entity.id
_entity.type
_entity.pdbx_description
1 polymer ?
#
loop_
_entity_poly.entity_id
_entity_poly.type
_entity_poly.pdbx_seq_one_letter_code
_entity_poly.pdbx_strand_id
1 'polypeptide(L)' 'MYISCNVSTLARDLVQLAKVYQVDYLQSVDMFPQTARCEVVVKLTRK' A
#
# COMPACT_ATOMS: atom_id res chain seq x y z
N MET A 1 -7.65 1.63 5.96
CA MET A 1 -6.68 2.22 5.03
C MET A 1 -5.29 1.89 5.51
N TYR A 2 -4.39 1.53 4.60
CA TYR A 2 -2.98 1.26 4.88
C TYR A 2 -2.14 2.18 4.00
N ILE A 3 -1.15 2.87 4.56
CA ILE A 3 -0.31 3.84 3.86
C ILE A 3 1.15 3.53 4.18
N SER A 4 1.99 3.40 3.15
CA SER A 4 3.42 3.15 3.35
C SER A 4 4.26 3.88 2.30
N CYS A 5 5.42 4.40 2.73
CA CYS A 5 6.42 5.03 1.88
C CYS A 5 7.47 4.04 1.33
N ASN A 6 7.34 2.75 1.64
CA ASN A 6 8.22 1.69 1.15
C ASN A 6 7.39 0.54 0.53
N VAL A 7 7.47 0.44 -0.79
CA VAL A 7 6.71 -0.53 -1.59
C VAL A 7 7.10 -1.97 -1.25
N SER A 8 8.36 -2.24 -0.89
CA SER A 8 8.85 -3.59 -0.61
C SER A 8 8.29 -4.17 0.69
N THR A 9 8.25 -3.36 1.76
CA THR A 9 7.67 -3.79 3.04
C THR A 9 6.15 -3.87 2.93
N LEU A 10 5.53 -2.89 2.25
CA LEU A 10 4.10 -2.88 1.95
C LEU A 10 3.64 -4.15 1.24
N ALA A 11 4.36 -4.59 0.21
CA ALA A 11 3.99 -5.79 -0.53
C ALA A 11 4.00 -7.04 0.36
N ARG A 12 4.98 -7.16 1.26
CA ARG A 12 5.05 -8.27 2.23
C ARG A 12 3.87 -8.26 3.21
N ASP A 13 3.53 -7.10 3.77
CA ASP A 13 2.37 -6.96 4.66
C ASP A 13 1.06 -7.24 3.93
N LEU A 14 0.91 -6.75 2.69
CA LEU A 14 -0.27 -6.99 1.87
C LEU A 14 -0.50 -8.47 1.60
N VAL A 15 0.54 -9.28 1.39
CA VAL A 15 0.41 -10.73 1.20
C VAL A 15 -0.21 -11.41 2.43
N GLN A 16 0.15 -10.95 3.64
CA GLN A 16 -0.47 -11.46 4.87
C GLN A 16 -1.88 -10.90 5.08
N LEU A 17 -2.06 -9.60 4.89
CA LEU A 17 -3.34 -8.91 5.05
C LEU A 17 -4.38 -9.38 4.03
N ALA A 18 -3.99 -9.73 2.80
CA ALA A 18 -4.87 -10.25 1.75
C ALA A 18 -5.54 -11.58 2.10
N LYS A 19 -5.06 -12.29 3.13
CA LYS A 19 -5.70 -13.51 3.65
C LYS A 19 -6.96 -13.20 4.45
N VAL A 20 -7.01 -12.03 5.10
CA VAL A 20 -8.06 -11.65 6.06
C VAL A 20 -8.91 -10.48 5.54
N TYR A 21 -8.29 -9.59 4.76
CA TYR A 21 -8.90 -8.39 4.19
C TYR A 21 -8.85 -8.46 2.67
N GLN A 22 -9.86 -7.88 2.02
CA GLN A 22 -9.90 -7.70 0.58
C GLN A 22 -9.27 -6.35 0.21
N VAL A 23 -8.40 -6.36 -0.81
CA VAL A 23 -7.79 -5.13 -1.34
C VAL A 23 -8.75 -4.56 -2.39
N ASP A 24 -9.36 -3.41 -2.10
CA ASP A 24 -10.30 -2.74 -3.00
C ASP A 24 -9.63 -1.72 -3.91
N TYR A 25 -8.58 -1.07 -3.40
CA TYR A 25 -7.95 0.03 -4.11
C TYR A 25 -6.48 0.14 -3.73
N LEU A 26 -5.63 0.42 -4.71
CA LEU A 26 -4.21 0.66 -4.52
C LEU A 26 -3.79 1.84 -5.40
N GLN A 27 -3.27 2.88 -4.78
CA GLN A 27 -2.80 4.07 -5.48
C GLN A 27 -1.43 4.48 -4.97
N SER A 28 -0.46 4.52 -5.86
CA SER A 28 0.82 5.15 -5.60
C SER A 28 0.68 6.67 -5.71
N VAL A 29 1.05 7.38 -4.67
CA VAL A 29 1.11 8.84 -4.61
C VAL A 29 2.58 9.24 -4.53
N ASP A 30 3.03 10.02 -5.51
CA ASP A 30 4.35 10.63 -5.48
C ASP A 30 4.19 12.05 -4.91
N MET A 31 4.57 12.23 -3.64
CA MET A 31 4.55 13.54 -2.98
C MET A 31 5.85 14.34 -3.18
N PHE A 32 6.90 13.72 -3.72
CA PHE A 32 8.23 14.33 -3.82
C PHE A 32 8.87 14.04 -5.17
N PRO A 33 8.49 14.81 -6.22
CA PRO A 33 9.16 14.73 -7.51
C PRO A 33 10.66 14.97 -7.31
N GLN A 34 11.49 14.10 -7.89
CA GLN A 34 12.96 14.01 -7.73
C GLN A 34 13.49 13.15 -6.57
N THR A 35 12.64 12.38 -5.87
CA THR A 35 13.13 11.34 -4.94
C THR A 35 12.60 9.96 -5.32
N ALA A 36 13.35 8.89 -5.02
CA ALA A 36 12.91 7.52 -5.26
C ALA A 36 11.85 7.01 -4.26
N ARG A 37 11.31 7.91 -3.41
CA ARG A 37 10.34 7.57 -2.37
C ARG A 37 8.94 7.77 -2.93
N CYS A 38 8.25 6.68 -3.22
CA CYS A 38 6.82 6.69 -3.53
C CYS A 38 6.02 6.26 -2.31
N GLU A 39 4.96 7.01 -2.01
CA GLU A 39 3.96 6.59 -1.04
C GLU A 39 2.89 5.76 -1.76
N VAL A 40 2.33 4.79 -1.07
CA VAL A 40 1.25 3.96 -1.61
C VAL A 40 0.14 3.89 -0.60
N VAL A 41 -1.06 4.25 -1.04
CA VAL A 41 -2.30 4.18 -0.30
C VAL A 41 -3.05 2.93 -0.74
N VAL A 42 -3.43 2.10 0.23
CA VAL A 42 -4.21 0.89 0.01
C VAL A 42 -5.50 0.93 0.80
N LYS A 43 -6.61 0.72 0.11
CA LYS A 43 -7.92 0.51 0.71
C LYS A 43 -8.12 -0.99 0.93
N LEU A 44 -8.23 -1.36 2.20
CA LEU A 44 -8.53 -2.70 2.66
C LEU A 44 -9.95 -2.70 3.23
N THR A 45 -10.77 -3.65 2.80
CA THR A 45 -12.10 -3.91 3.37
C THR A 45 -12.10 -5.27 4.03
N ARG A 46 -12.76 -5.41 5.18
CA ARG A 46 -12.89 -6.72 5.83
C ARG A 46 -13.82 -7.59 4.99
N LYS A 47 -13.43 -8.85 4.74
CA LYS A 47 -14.32 -9.84 4.16
C LYS A 47 -15.55 -10.08 5.04
#